data_AF-A0A1D8B0U1-F1
#
_entry.id   AF-A0A1D8B0U1-F1
#
_cell.length_a   1.000
_cell.length_b   1.000
_cell.length_c   1.000
_cell.angle_alpha   90.00
_cell.angle_beta   90.00
_cell.angle_gamma   90.00
#
_symmetry.space_group_name_H-M   'P 1'
#
loop_
_entity.id
_entity.type
_entity.pdbx_description
1 polymer ?
#
loop_
_entity_poly.entity_id
_entity_poly.type
_entity_poly.pdbx_seq_one_letter_code
_entity_poly.pdbx_strand_id
1 'polypeptide(L)'
;MTMSIMAVGDNGYDERQVLLRGKISNACLAGVLATVLVNGAVNDAFGPWGPALLQASVVASVWMTVFVVWAMGTGAYFGSGGPASRARFGYLLAAVGAVVAAVQGWRLWGSPEFLERAPTMPVCAFLVVVGVVTFIAERREARGQADARGAEDV
;
A
#
# COMPACT_ATOMS: atom_id res chain seq x y z
N MET A 1 31.19 -6.70 22.82
CA MET A 1 29.96 -7.39 22.36
C MET A 1 28.80 -6.91 23.22
N THR A 2 28.04 -5.94 22.74
CA THR A 2 26.83 -5.43 23.41
C THR A 2 25.63 -6.00 22.67
N MET A 3 25.14 -7.14 23.16
CA MET A 3 23.89 -7.75 22.70
C MET A 3 22.75 -6.95 23.33
N SER A 4 22.14 -6.02 22.58
CA SER A 4 20.90 -5.38 23.00
C SER A 4 19.77 -6.38 22.79
N ILE A 5 19.38 -7.04 23.89
CA ILE A 5 18.12 -7.77 23.97
C ILE A 5 17.01 -6.71 23.81
N MET A 6 16.47 -6.58 22.59
CA MET A 6 15.20 -5.91 22.40
C MET A 6 14.15 -6.78 23.06
N ALA A 7 13.52 -6.23 24.09
CA ALA A 7 12.44 -6.86 24.83
C ALA A 7 11.31 -7.21 23.85
N VAL A 8 11.19 -8.49 23.53
CA VAL A 8 9.94 -9.06 23.05
C VAL A 8 8.97 -8.91 24.22
N GLY A 9 7.98 -8.03 24.10
CA GLY A 9 6.95 -7.90 25.12
C GLY A 9 6.27 -9.25 25.34
N ASP A 10 5.84 -9.53 26.57
CA ASP A 10 5.26 -10.80 27.06
C ASP A 10 4.11 -11.37 26.19
N ASN A 11 3.61 -10.60 25.23
CA ASN A 11 2.52 -10.94 24.30
C ASN A 11 2.98 -11.38 22.90
N GLY A 12 4.30 -11.48 22.64
CA GLY A 12 4.84 -11.85 21.32
C GLY A 12 4.70 -10.77 20.23
N TYR A 13 4.29 -9.55 20.61
CA TYR A 13 4.22 -8.39 19.72
C TYR A 13 5.51 -7.55 19.83
N ASP A 14 6.09 -7.24 18.68
CA ASP A 14 7.20 -6.29 18.58
C ASP A 14 6.66 -4.85 18.73
N GLU A 15 6.84 -4.26 19.92
CA GLU A 15 6.37 -2.91 20.25
C GLU A 15 6.90 -1.85 19.27
N ARG A 16 8.07 -2.08 18.67
CA ARG A 16 8.65 -1.20 17.65
C ARG A 16 7.77 -1.14 16.41
N GLN A 17 7.19 -2.27 15.99
CA GLN A 17 6.29 -2.33 14.83
C GLN A 17 5.00 -1.59 15.11
N VAL A 18 4.46 -1.67 16.34
CA VAL A 18 3.24 -0.95 16.74
C VAL A 18 3.48 0.56 16.71
N LEU A 19 4.59 1.04 17.27
CA LEU A 19 4.94 2.47 17.25
C LEU A 19 5.19 2.98 15.83
N LEU A 20 5.84 2.20 14.97
CA LEU A 20 6.04 2.55 13.56
C LEU A 20 4.70 2.64 12.81
N ARG A 21 3.80 1.65 12.99
CA ARG A 21 2.45 1.70 12.41
C ARG A 21 1.70 2.95 12.88
N GLY A 22 1.74 3.26 14.17
CA GLY A 22 1.09 4.46 14.72
C GLY A 22 1.60 5.76 14.10
N LYS A 23 2.92 5.91 13.94
CA LYS A 23 3.53 7.08 13.28
C LYS A 23 3.10 7.21 11.82
N ILE A 24 3.16 6.11 11.07
CA ILE A 24 2.79 6.08 9.65
C ILE A 24 1.29 6.36 9.49
N SER A 25 0.44 5.76 10.33
CA SER A 25 -1.01 6.01 10.35
C SER A 25 -1.33 7.47 10.60
N ASN A 26 -0.71 8.11 11.60
CA ASN A 26 -0.94 9.52 11.90
C ASN A 26 -0.49 10.43 10.77
N ALA A 27 0.67 10.15 10.15
CA ALA A 27 1.14 10.90 9.00
C ALA A 27 0.19 10.76 7.80
N CYS A 28 -0.30 9.55 7.52
CA CYS A 28 -1.25 9.32 6.44
C CYS A 28 -2.61 9.95 6.73
N LEU A 29 -3.08 9.95 7.98
CA LEU A 29 -4.32 10.62 8.37
C LEU A 29 -4.23 12.13 8.17
N ALA A 30 -3.14 12.76 8.62
CA ALA A 30 -2.88 14.17 8.37
C ALA A 30 -2.81 14.47 6.86
N GLY A 31 -2.17 13.58 6.10
CA GLY A 31 -2.10 13.64 4.65
C GLY A 31 -3.47 13.59 3.96
N VAL A 32 -4.34 12.65 4.37
CA VAL A 32 -5.72 12.56 3.88
C VAL A 32 -6.46 13.85 4.15
N LEU A 33 -6.42 14.36 5.39
CA LEU A 33 -7.09 15.61 5.76
C LEU A 33 -6.59 16.79 4.92
N ALA A 34 -5.28 16.94 4.77
CA ALA A 34 -4.68 17.99 3.94
C ALA A 34 -5.14 17.87 2.47
N THR A 35 -5.17 16.66 1.92
CA THR A 35 -5.58 16.42 0.53
C THR A 35 -7.06 16.70 0.33
N VAL A 36 -7.92 16.34 1.29
CA VAL A 36 -9.35 16.65 1.24
C VAL A 36 -9.58 18.16 1.26
N LEU A 37 -8.85 18.90 2.10
CA LEU A 37 -8.93 20.36 2.17
C LEU A 37 -8.48 21.01 0.86
N VAL A 38 -7.33 20.59 0.31
CA VAL A 38 -6.83 21.07 -0.98
C VAL A 38 -7.81 20.75 -2.10
N ASN A 39 -8.36 19.54 -2.11
CA ASN A 39 -9.35 19.13 -3.10
C ASN A 39 -10.64 19.97 -3.02
N GLY A 40 -11.09 20.31 -1.81
CA GLY A 40 -12.20 21.25 -1.61
C GLY A 40 -11.89 22.63 -2.20
N ALA A 41 -10.74 23.21 -1.86
CA ALA A 41 -10.33 24.51 -2.38
C ALA A 41 -10.18 24.53 -3.91
N VAL A 42 -9.67 23.44 -4.50
CA VAL A 42 -9.56 23.29 -5.97
C VAL A 42 -10.95 23.18 -6.61
N ASN A 43 -11.87 22.41 -6.02
CA ASN A 43 -13.22 22.29 -6.52
C ASN A 43 -13.99 23.62 -6.44
N ASP A 44 -13.77 24.42 -5.39
CA ASP A 44 -14.38 25.74 -5.26
C ASP A 44 -13.84 26.72 -6.30
N ALA A 45 -12.55 26.63 -6.65
CA ALA A 45 -11.90 27.52 -7.60
C ALA A 45 -12.13 27.14 -9.08
N PHE A 46 -12.18 25.85 -9.40
CA PHE A 46 -12.16 25.34 -10.78
C PHE A 46 -13.37 24.47 -11.14
N GLY A 47 -14.28 24.23 -10.18
CA GLY A 47 -15.38 23.29 -10.31
C GLY A 47 -14.95 21.84 -10.01
N PRO A 48 -15.91 20.95 -9.70
CA PRO A 48 -15.62 19.56 -9.39
C PRO A 48 -15.11 18.80 -10.61
N TRP A 49 -13.96 18.12 -10.46
CA TRP A 49 -13.37 17.28 -11.52
C TRP A 49 -14.04 15.91 -11.66
N GLY A 50 -14.97 15.57 -10.77
CA GLY A 50 -15.74 14.34 -10.84
C GLY A 50 -16.74 14.19 -9.69
N PRO A 51 -17.51 13.09 -9.67
CA PRO A 51 -18.46 12.81 -8.61
C PRO A 51 -17.78 12.65 -7.25
N ALA A 52 -18.40 13.12 -6.17
CA ALA A 52 -17.80 13.14 -4.82
C ALA A 52 -17.27 11.76 -4.38
N LEU A 53 -17.98 10.68 -4.70
CA LEU A 53 -17.56 9.31 -4.40
C LEU A 53 -16.27 8.91 -5.14
N LEU A 54 -16.13 9.31 -6.41
CA LEU A 54 -14.90 9.08 -7.17
C LEU A 54 -13.74 9.84 -6.53
N GLN A 55 -13.95 11.11 -6.19
CA GLN A 55 -12.91 11.92 -5.55
C GLN A 55 -12.44 11.34 -4.22
N ALA A 56 -13.39 10.98 -3.34
CA ALA A 56 -13.09 10.33 -2.07
C ALA A 56 -12.35 9.00 -2.26
N SER A 57 -12.78 8.18 -3.24
CA SER A 57 -12.13 6.90 -3.54
C SER A 57 -10.68 7.07 -4.02
N VAL A 58 -10.39 8.10 -4.82
CA VAL A 58 -9.03 8.43 -5.26
C VAL A 58 -8.16 8.83 -4.07
N VAL A 59 -8.61 9.78 -3.25
CA VAL A 59 -7.84 10.24 -2.09
C VAL A 59 -7.57 9.10 -1.12
N ALA A 60 -8.58 8.30 -0.81
CA ALA A 60 -8.43 7.14 0.09
C ALA A 60 -7.45 6.10 -0.49
N SER A 61 -7.55 5.78 -1.78
CA SER A 61 -6.69 4.78 -2.42
C SER A 61 -5.23 5.23 -2.48
N VAL A 62 -4.96 6.50 -2.78
CA VAL A 62 -3.60 7.05 -2.79
C VAL A 62 -2.97 6.96 -1.40
N TRP A 63 -3.66 7.43 -0.36
CA TRP A 63 -3.10 7.41 0.99
C TRP A 63 -3.01 6.02 1.60
N MET A 64 -3.93 5.10 1.25
CA MET A 64 -3.76 3.68 1.59
C MET A 64 -2.54 3.06 0.89
N THR A 65 -2.27 3.44 -0.36
CA THR A 65 -1.04 3.02 -1.07
C THR A 65 0.20 3.50 -0.31
N VAL A 66 0.26 4.80 0.01
CA VAL A 66 1.37 5.41 0.75
C VAL A 66 1.56 4.71 2.10
N PHE A 67 0.48 4.51 2.85
CA PHE A 67 0.50 3.82 4.14
C PHE A 67 1.12 2.42 4.02
N VAL A 68 0.62 1.60 3.10
CA VAL A 68 1.09 0.22 2.94
C VAL A 68 2.53 0.18 2.46
N VAL A 69 2.89 0.97 1.45
CA VAL A 69 4.25 1.03 0.91
C VAL A 69 5.24 1.50 1.98
N TRP A 70 4.90 2.54 2.73
CA TRP A 70 5.75 3.04 3.80
C TRP A 70 5.88 1.98 4.91
N ALA A 71 4.78 1.37 5.32
CA ALA A 71 4.81 0.35 6.36
C ALA A 71 5.57 -0.92 5.95
N MET A 72 5.57 -1.29 4.67
CA MET A 72 6.44 -2.35 4.14
C MET A 72 7.91 -1.91 4.16
N GLY A 73 8.22 -0.72 3.65
CA GLY A 73 9.58 -0.19 3.60
C GLY A 73 10.24 -0.02 4.98
N THR A 74 9.45 0.17 6.04
CA THR A 74 9.95 0.28 7.42
C THR A 74 9.87 -1.03 8.21
N GLY A 75 9.46 -2.14 7.59
CA GLY A 75 9.30 -3.43 8.27
C GLY A 75 8.18 -3.44 9.32
N ALA A 76 7.23 -2.51 9.24
CA ALA A 76 6.17 -2.35 10.22
C ALA A 76 5.04 -3.37 10.03
N TYR A 77 4.75 -3.80 8.80
CA TYR A 77 3.63 -4.71 8.52
C TYR A 77 4.00 -6.20 8.54
N PHE A 78 5.20 -6.55 8.09
CA PHE A 78 5.65 -7.92 8.07
C PHE A 78 6.59 -8.17 9.25
N GLY A 79 6.03 -8.67 10.35
CA GLY A 79 6.80 -9.38 11.37
C GLY A 79 7.49 -10.61 10.79
N SER A 80 8.28 -11.31 11.60
CA SER A 80 9.16 -12.47 11.31
C SER A 80 8.58 -13.65 10.49
N GLY A 81 7.35 -13.56 9.96
CA GLY A 81 6.84 -14.48 8.95
C GLY A 81 7.70 -14.49 7.70
N GLY A 82 8.10 -15.70 7.28
CA GLY A 82 9.09 -15.91 6.24
C GLY A 82 8.75 -15.29 4.87
N PRO A 83 9.76 -15.06 4.01
CA PRO A 83 9.63 -14.33 2.73
C PRO A 83 8.49 -14.84 1.83
N ALA A 84 8.29 -16.17 1.82
CA ALA A 84 7.28 -16.82 1.00
C ALA A 84 5.82 -16.43 1.33
N SER A 85 5.48 -16.08 2.58
CA SER A 85 4.11 -15.69 2.94
C SER A 85 3.79 -14.26 2.53
N ARG A 86 4.78 -13.36 2.61
CA ARG A 86 4.70 -11.95 2.18
C ARG A 86 4.48 -11.85 0.68
N ALA A 87 5.24 -12.62 -0.09
CA ALA A 87 5.12 -12.72 -1.54
C ALA A 87 3.72 -13.20 -1.97
N ARG A 88 3.20 -14.28 -1.35
CA ARG A 88 1.87 -14.82 -1.66
C ARG A 88 0.76 -13.82 -1.40
N PHE A 89 0.85 -13.06 -0.31
CA PHE A 89 -0.11 -12.01 0.01
C PHE A 89 -0.07 -10.87 -1.01
N GLY A 90 1.13 -10.39 -1.38
CA GLY A 90 1.31 -9.37 -2.42
C GLY A 90 0.75 -9.81 -3.78
N TYR A 91 1.03 -11.04 -4.21
CA TYR A 91 0.47 -11.59 -5.45
C TYR A 91 -1.05 -11.69 -5.43
N LEU A 92 -1.63 -12.12 -4.31
CA LEU A 92 -3.08 -12.18 -4.14
C LEU A 92 -3.73 -10.81 -4.29
N LEU A 93 -3.17 -9.79 -3.65
CA LEU A 93 -3.67 -8.41 -3.78
C LEU A 93 -3.53 -7.90 -5.22
N ALA A 94 -2.39 -8.14 -5.87
CA ALA A 94 -2.17 -7.74 -7.27
C ALA A 94 -3.19 -8.39 -8.20
N ALA A 95 -3.40 -9.70 -8.05
CA ALA A 95 -4.29 -10.48 -8.88
C ALA A 95 -5.76 -10.05 -8.69
N VAL A 96 -6.21 -9.89 -7.44
CA VAL A 96 -7.57 -9.41 -7.14
C VAL A 96 -7.77 -8.00 -7.69
N GLY A 97 -6.81 -7.09 -7.48
CA GLY A 97 -6.86 -5.74 -8.02
C GLY A 97 -6.98 -5.72 -9.54
N ALA A 98 -6.14 -6.49 -10.24
CA ALA A 98 -6.13 -6.55 -11.69
C ALA A 98 -7.41 -7.18 -12.26
N VAL A 99 -7.91 -8.27 -11.67
CA VAL A 99 -9.14 -8.93 -12.13
C VAL A 99 -10.34 -8.03 -11.92
N VAL A 100 -10.47 -7.40 -10.75
CA VAL A 100 -11.60 -6.49 -10.49
C VAL A 100 -11.51 -5.26 -11.39
N ALA A 101 -10.32 -4.68 -11.61
CA ALA A 101 -10.14 -3.59 -12.58
C ALA A 101 -10.56 -4.01 -14.00
N ALA A 102 -10.18 -5.20 -14.46
CA ALA A 102 -10.52 -5.69 -15.78
C ALA A 102 -12.03 -5.93 -15.94
N VAL A 103 -12.68 -6.52 -14.93
CA VAL A 103 -14.14 -6.74 -14.93
C VAL A 103 -14.89 -5.42 -14.92
N GLN A 104 -14.46 -4.46 -14.10
CA GLN A 104 -15.08 -3.13 -14.04
C GLN A 104 -14.82 -2.34 -15.32
N GLY A 105 -13.60 -2.38 -15.85
CA GLY A 105 -13.24 -1.76 -17.14
C GLY A 105 -14.06 -2.32 -18.29
N TRP A 106 -14.28 -3.64 -18.35
CA TRP A 106 -15.14 -4.28 -19.33
C TRP A 106 -16.60 -3.85 -19.19
N ARG A 107 -17.13 -3.84 -17.96
CA ARG A 107 -18.53 -3.44 -17.69
C ARG A 107 -18.82 -1.98 -18.02
N LEU A 108 -17.82 -1.12 -17.90
CA LEU A 108 -17.95 0.33 -18.11
C LEU A 108 -17.47 0.77 -19.50
N TRP A 109 -16.95 -0.16 -20.31
CA TRP A 109 -16.44 0.12 -21.64
C TRP A 109 -17.56 0.66 -22.54
N GLY A 110 -17.35 1.87 -23.08
CA GLY A 110 -18.33 2.55 -23.93
C GLY A 110 -19.52 3.17 -23.20
N SER A 111 -19.53 3.16 -21.85
CA SER A 111 -20.61 3.79 -21.08
C SER A 111 -20.38 5.31 -20.92
N PRO A 112 -21.39 6.15 -21.14
CA PRO A 112 -21.27 7.61 -20.93
C PRO A 112 -21.13 7.99 -19.45
N GLU A 113 -21.50 7.10 -18.51
CA GLU A 113 -21.44 7.30 -17.05
C GLU A 113 -20.18 6.70 -16.42
N PHE A 114 -19.10 6.54 -17.20
CA PHE A 114 -17.87 5.87 -16.73
C PHE A 114 -17.37 6.44 -15.39
N LEU A 115 -17.32 7.77 -15.25
CA LEU A 115 -16.83 8.44 -14.04
C LEU A 115 -17.76 8.28 -12.83
N GLU A 116 -19.06 8.15 -13.04
CA GLU A 116 -20.04 7.93 -11.96
C GLU A 116 -20.01 6.50 -11.44
N ARG A 117 -19.67 5.53 -12.30
CA ARG A 117 -19.67 4.11 -11.97
C ARG A 117 -18.29 3.51 -11.70
N ALA A 118 -17.22 4.32 -11.75
CA ALA A 118 -15.84 3.90 -11.53
C ALA A 118 -15.21 4.20 -10.14
N PRO A 119 -15.93 4.44 -9.02
CA PRO A 119 -15.26 4.69 -7.73
C PRO A 119 -14.46 3.48 -7.20
N THR A 120 -14.67 2.30 -7.79
CA THR A 120 -13.88 1.10 -7.48
C THR A 120 -12.56 1.02 -8.25
N MET A 121 -12.39 1.76 -9.35
CA MET A 121 -11.17 1.73 -10.18
C MET A 121 -9.92 2.22 -9.44
N PRO A 122 -9.97 3.31 -8.65
CA PRO A 122 -8.82 3.74 -7.83
C PRO A 122 -8.40 2.69 -6.79
N VAL A 123 -9.37 1.99 -6.19
CA VAL A 123 -9.11 0.92 -5.22
C VAL A 123 -8.42 -0.27 -5.91
N CYS A 124 -8.83 -0.61 -7.12
CA CYS A 124 -8.19 -1.66 -7.90
C CYS A 124 -6.74 -1.29 -8.27
N ALA A 125 -6.50 -0.03 -8.65
CA ALA A 125 -5.15 0.48 -8.91
C ALA A 125 -4.27 0.40 -7.67
N PHE A 126 -4.79 0.78 -6.49
CA PHE A 126 -4.12 0.62 -5.20
C PHE A 126 -3.69 -0.84 -4.96
N LEU A 127 -4.60 -1.80 -5.15
CA LEU A 127 -4.32 -3.22 -4.94
C LEU A 127 -3.20 -3.73 -5.86
N VAL A 128 -3.19 -3.30 -7.13
CA VAL A 128 -2.12 -3.63 -8.08
C VAL A 128 -0.79 -3.03 -7.63
N VAL A 129 -0.76 -1.74 -7.25
CA VAL A 129 0.47 -1.07 -6.82
C VAL A 129 1.06 -1.74 -5.59
N VAL A 130 0.24 -2.01 -4.57
CA VAL A 130 0.70 -2.72 -3.36
C VAL A 130 1.29 -4.07 -3.71
N GLY A 131 0.60 -4.84 -4.56
CA GLY A 131 1.08 -6.15 -4.97
C GLY A 131 2.42 -6.10 -5.71
N VAL A 132 2.60 -5.14 -6.62
CA VAL A 132 3.85 -4.93 -7.36
C VAL A 132 4.99 -4.50 -6.43
N VAL A 133 4.74 -3.55 -5.53
CA VAL A 133 5.77 -3.10 -4.57
C VAL A 133 6.19 -4.24 -3.65
N THR A 134 5.24 -5.06 -3.18
CA THR A 134 5.54 -6.26 -2.38
C THR A 134 6.44 -7.23 -3.16
N PHE A 135 6.15 -7.45 -4.44
CA PHE A 135 6.96 -8.30 -5.31
C PHE A 135 8.38 -7.76 -5.53
N ILE A 136 8.53 -6.45 -5.75
CA ILE A 136 9.84 -5.81 -5.94
C ILE A 136 10.69 -5.89 -4.66
N ALA A 137 10.09 -5.65 -3.49
CA ALA A 137 10.79 -5.74 -2.21
C ALA A 137 11.39 -7.14 -2.01
N GLU A 138 10.61 -8.19 -2.26
CA GLU A 138 11.06 -9.59 -2.19
C GLU A 138 12.18 -9.89 -3.21
N ARG A 139 12.05 -9.45 -4.47
CA ARG A 139 13.10 -9.62 -5.49
C ARG A 139 14.43 -9.00 -5.06
N ARG A 140 14.40 -7.88 -4.33
CA ARG A 140 15.60 -7.23 -3.79
C ARG A 140 16.20 -8.03 -2.63
N GLU A 141 15.36 -8.51 -1.71
CA GLU A 141 15.81 -9.34 -0.59
C GLU A 141 16.43 -10.66 -1.06
N ALA A 142 15.80 -11.35 -2.02
CA ALA A 142 16.31 -12.59 -2.59
C ALA A 142 17.66 -12.40 -3.32
N ARG A 143 17.85 -11.27 -4.01
CA ARG A 143 19.14 -10.92 -4.63
C ARG A 143 20.21 -10.63 -3.59
N GLY A 144 19.91 -9.83 -2.56
CA GLY A 144 20.85 -9.53 -1.48
C GLY A 144 21.30 -10.78 -0.72
N GLN A 145 20.42 -11.77 -0.54
CA GLN A 145 20.78 -13.05 0.07
C GLN A 145 21.68 -13.91 -0.84
N ALA A 146 21.47 -13.87 -2.16
CA ALA A 146 22.32 -14.57 -3.11
C ALA A 146 23.73 -13.96 -3.17
N ASP A 147 23.82 -12.63 -3.17
CA ASP A 147 25.09 -11.91 -3.18
C ASP A 147 25.87 -12.13 -1.87
N ALA A 148 25.18 -12.16 -0.72
CA ALA A 148 25.81 -12.43 0.57
C ALA A 148 26.39 -13.86 0.67
N ARG A 149 25.67 -14.87 0.18
CA ARG A 149 26.16 -16.25 0.16
C ARG A 149 27.35 -16.43 -0.79
N GLY A 150 27.29 -15.80 -1.97
CA GLY A 150 28.40 -15.84 -2.92
C GLY A 150 29.68 -15.14 -2.42
N ALA A 151 29.57 -14.24 -1.45
CA ALA A 151 30.71 -13.58 -0.80
C ALA A 151 31.28 -14.37 0.40
N GLU A 152 30.52 -15.28 1.00
CA GLU A 152 31.00 -16.18 2.06
C GLU A 152 31.71 -17.43 1.51
N ASP A 153 31.45 -17.79 0.26
CA ASP A 153 32.05 -18.95 -0.43
C ASP A 153 33.40 -18.64 -1.13
N VAL A 154 33.98 -17.44 -0.95
CA VAL A 154 35.27 -16.98 -1.50
C VAL A 154 36.26 -16.65 -0.39
#